data_AF-A0A935W0N9-F1
#
_entry.id   AF-A0A935W0N9-F1
#
_cell.length_a   1.000
_cell.length_b   1.000
_cell.length_c   1.000
_cell.angle_alpha   90.00
_cell.angle_beta   90.00
_cell.angle_gamma   90.00
#
_symmetry.space_group_name_H-M   'P 1'
#
loop_
_entity.id
_entity.type
_entity.pdbx_description
1 polymer ?
#
loop_
_entity_poly.entity_id
_entity_poly.type
_entity_poly.pdbx_seq_one_letter_code
_entity_poly.pdbx_strand_id
1 'polypeptide(L)'
;MIKLLALDLDGTTLNSLGQVPDANREAIRAAEYAGVLVTIATGRRFRDAQPVGIDLGLNAPLITHNGGLLKFAGERRDRPLFPFDD
;
A
#
# COMPACT_ATOMS: atom_id res chain seq x y z
N MET A 1 1.87 17.74 8.86
CA MET A 1 2.73 16.73 8.19
C MET A 1 1.86 15.51 7.91
N ILE A 2 1.91 14.92 6.70
CA ILE A 2 1.17 13.69 6.40
C ILE A 2 1.89 12.49 7.02
N LYS A 3 1.15 11.57 7.63
CA LYS A 3 1.68 10.35 8.28
C LYS A 3 1.23 9.06 7.60
N LEU A 4 0.14 9.09 6.84
CA LEU A 4 -0.43 7.95 6.12
C LEU A 4 -0.94 8.39 4.75
N LEU A 5 -0.65 7.59 3.73
CA LEU A 5 -1.23 7.64 2.40
C LEU A 5 -1.94 6.31 2.12
N ALA A 6 -3.25 6.34 1.97
CA ALA A 6 -4.05 5.18 1.61
C ALA A 6 -4.59 5.37 0.19
N LEU A 7 -4.34 4.40 -0.69
CA LEU A 7 -4.67 4.47 -2.11
C LEU A 7 -5.63 3.34 -2.50
N ASP A 8 -6.62 3.65 -3.34
CA ASP A 8 -7.37 2.59 -4.04
C ASP A 8 -6.57 2.05 -5.23
N LEU A 9 -6.96 0.87 -5.74
CA LEU A 9 -6.34 0.24 -6.91
C LEU A 9 -7.06 0.60 -8.22
N ASP A 10 -8.29 0.13 -8.38
CA ASP A 10 -8.98 0.09 -9.66
C ASP A 10 -9.41 1.48 -10.12
N GLY A 11 -8.88 1.96 -11.25
CA GLY A 11 -9.12 3.32 -11.73
C GLY A 11 -8.44 4.41 -10.92
N THR A 12 -7.56 4.04 -9.97
CA THR A 12 -6.83 4.98 -9.10
C THR A 12 -5.32 4.76 -9.22
N THR A 13 -4.77 3.72 -8.60
CA THR A 13 -3.33 3.41 -8.65
C THR A 13 -2.95 2.63 -9.91
N LEU A 14 -3.87 1.79 -10.40
CA LEU A 14 -3.68 0.99 -11.61
C LEU A 14 -4.18 1.75 -12.84
N ASN A 15 -3.47 1.57 -13.95
CA ASN A 15 -3.96 2.00 -15.26
C ASN A 15 -5.06 1.06 -15.78
N SER A 16 -5.60 1.35 -16.96
CA SER A 16 -6.63 0.54 -17.63
C SER A 16 -6.20 -0.89 -17.98
N LEU A 17 -4.89 -1.18 -17.96
CA LEU A 17 -4.34 -2.52 -18.15
C LEU A 17 -4.11 -3.27 -16.83
N GLY A 18 -4.50 -2.68 -15.68
CA GLY A 18 -4.31 -3.27 -14.36
C GLY A 18 -2.87 -3.25 -13.87
N GLN A 19 -2.02 -2.39 -14.46
CA GLN A 19 -0.61 -2.25 -14.10
C GLN A 19 -0.38 -0.97 -13.30
N VAL A 20 0.62 -0.95 -12.42
CA VAL A 20 1.07 0.28 -11.76
C VAL A 20 2.03 1.03 -12.69
N PRO A 21 1.68 2.25 -13.17
CA PRO A 21 2.59 3.07 -13.96
C PRO A 21 3.86 3.45 -13.20
N ASP A 22 4.97 3.66 -13.90
CA ASP A 22 6.25 4.01 -13.26
C ASP A 22 6.17 5.31 -12.45
N ALA A 23 5.47 6.32 -12.96
CA ALA A 23 5.24 7.58 -12.23
C ALA A 23 4.53 7.35 -10.88
N ASN A 24 3.58 6.41 -10.80
CA ASN A 24 2.90 6.07 -9.56
C ASN A 24 3.84 5.34 -8.59
N ARG A 25 4.70 4.47 -9.10
CA ARG A 25 5.73 3.78 -8.29
C ARG A 25 6.71 4.78 -7.68
N GLU A 26 7.19 5.73 -8.47
CA GLU A 26 8.09 6.79 -8.03
C GLU A 26 7.46 7.65 -6.94
N ALA A 27 6.21 8.08 -7.14
CA ALA A 27 5.47 8.87 -6.16
C ALA A 27 5.25 8.10 -4.84
N ILE A 28 4.88 6.82 -4.92
CA ILE A 28 4.71 5.95 -3.74
C ILE A 28 6.03 5.85 -2.96
N ARG A 29 7.15 5.56 -3.66
CA ARG A 29 8.48 5.47 -3.04
C ARG A 29 8.92 6.79 -2.40
N ALA A 30 8.64 7.92 -3.04
CA ALA A 30 8.95 9.23 -2.49
C ALA A 30 8.20 9.50 -1.17
N ALA A 31 6.92 9.10 -1.10
CA ALA A 31 6.14 9.19 0.13
C ALA A 31 6.72 8.30 1.25
N GLU A 32 7.07 7.04 0.93
CA GLU A 32 7.71 6.14 1.90
C GLU A 32 9.06 6.68 2.40
N TYR A 33 9.88 7.25 1.51
CA TYR A 33 11.17 7.85 1.86
C TYR A 33 11.01 9.08 2.76
N ALA A 34 9.90 9.82 2.62
CA ALA A 34 9.54 10.92 3.51
C ALA A 34 9.00 10.46 4.88
N GLY A 35 9.00 9.15 5.16
CA GLY A 35 8.53 8.57 6.42
C GLY A 35 7.01 8.41 6.50
N VAL A 36 6.30 8.47 5.37
CA VAL A 36 4.86 8.25 5.30
C VAL A 36 4.58 6.75 5.23
N LEU A 37 3.60 6.27 6.02
CA LEU A 37 3.06 4.93 5.82
C LEU A 37 2.23 4.92 4.53
N VAL A 38 2.47 3.97 3.64
CA VAL A 38 1.73 3.82 2.38
C VAL A 38 1.04 2.47 2.34
N THR A 39 -0.27 2.49 2.10
CA THR A 39 -1.11 1.29 2.02
C THR A 39 -2.07 1.34 0.83
N ILE A 40 -2.56 0.17 0.44
CA ILE A 40 -3.71 0.03 -0.44
C ILE A 40 -4.97 -0.18 0.40
N ALA A 41 -6.03 0.55 0.06
CA ALA A 41 -7.39 0.36 0.54
C ALA A 41 -8.32 0.06 -0.64
N THR A 42 -8.74 -1.19 -0.78
CA THR A 42 -9.45 -1.66 -1.96
C THR A 42 -10.60 -2.62 -1.64
N GLY A 43 -11.58 -2.69 -2.54
CA GLY A 43 -12.63 -3.70 -2.54
C GLY A 43 -12.15 -5.10 -2.94
N ARG A 44 -10.98 -5.22 -3.57
CA ARG A 44 -10.41 -6.52 -3.96
C ARG A 44 -10.21 -7.42 -2.74
N ARG A 45 -10.30 -8.74 -2.97
CA ARG A 45 -9.93 -9.75 -1.97
C ARG A 45 -8.42 -9.71 -1.75
N PHE A 46 -7.96 -10.15 -0.58
CA PHE A 46 -6.55 -10.12 -0.23
C PHE A 46 -5.65 -10.79 -1.27
N ARG A 47 -6.01 -12.00 -1.73
CA ARG A 47 -5.23 -12.75 -2.72
C ARG A 47 -5.05 -12.00 -4.05
N ASP A 48 -6.00 -11.12 -4.41
CA ASP A 48 -6.02 -10.40 -5.68
C ASP A 48 -5.28 -9.04 -5.56
N ALA A 49 -5.20 -8.47 -4.35
CA ALA A 49 -4.45 -7.26 -4.06
C ALA A 49 -2.99 -7.52 -3.64
N GLN A 50 -2.73 -8.71 -3.07
CA GLN A 50 -1.43 -9.10 -2.52
C GLN A 50 -0.27 -8.95 -3.53
N PRO A 51 -0.38 -9.40 -4.80
CA PRO A 51 0.71 -9.27 -5.75
C PRO A 51 1.12 -7.80 -5.99
N VAL A 52 0.15 -6.88 -6.03
CA VAL A 52 0.41 -5.45 -6.19
C VAL A 52 1.11 -4.89 -4.94
N GLY A 53 0.67 -5.28 -3.74
CA GLY A 53 1.32 -4.88 -2.51
C GLY A 53 2.76 -5.37 -2.37
N ILE A 54 3.05 -6.60 -2.85
CA ILE A 54 4.41 -7.16 -2.91
C ILE A 54 5.27 -6.39 -3.92
N ASP A 55 4.75 -6.20 -5.13
CA ASP A 55 5.43 -5.50 -6.23
C ASP A 55 5.78 -4.04 -5.89
N LEU A 56 4.90 -3.36 -5.16
CA LEU A 56 5.14 -2.00 -4.66
C LEU A 56 6.04 -1.95 -3.42
N GLY A 57 6.26 -3.07 -2.73
CA GLY A 57 7.08 -3.12 -1.51
C GLY A 57 6.48 -2.35 -0.32
N LEU A 58 5.16 -2.17 -0.29
CA LEU A 58 4.47 -1.24 0.60
C LEU A 58 4.86 -1.42 2.07
N ASN A 59 5.00 -0.32 2.80
CA ASN A 59 5.44 -0.28 4.20
C ASN A 59 4.33 -0.44 5.27
N ALA A 60 3.07 -0.60 4.88
CA ALA A 60 1.92 -0.86 5.76
C ALA A 60 1.09 -2.09 5.33
N PRO A 61 0.15 -2.60 6.16
CA PRO A 61 -0.69 -3.74 5.79
C PRO A 61 -1.77 -3.29 4.80
N LEU A 62 -2.18 -4.19 3.90
CA LEU A 62 -3.24 -3.93 2.93
C LEU A 62 -4.61 -3.94 3.62
N ILE A 63 -5.46 -2.98 3.25
CA ILE A 63 -6.87 -2.91 3.62
C ILE A 63 -7.67 -3.48 2.44
N THR A 64 -8.28 -4.65 2.63
CA THR A 64 -8.93 -5.44 1.57
C THR A 64 -10.36 -5.80 1.95
N HIS A 65 -11.14 -6.31 0.99
CA HIS A 65 -12.56 -6.64 1.18
C HIS A 65 -13.39 -5.43 1.67
N ASN A 66 -13.18 -4.26 1.05
CA ASN A 66 -13.82 -3.00 1.46
C ASN A 66 -13.59 -2.65 2.95
N GLY A 67 -12.41 -2.98 3.46
CA GLY A 67 -12.05 -2.74 4.87
C GLY A 67 -12.32 -3.90 5.82
N GLY A 68 -12.87 -5.01 5.34
CA GLY A 68 -13.14 -6.19 6.17
C GLY A 68 -11.90 -6.97 6.61
N LEU A 69 -10.74 -6.74 5.99
CA LEU A 69 -9.49 -7.42 6.35
C LEU A 69 -8.27 -6.50 6.22
N LEU A 70 -7.48 -6.43 7.30
CA LEU A 70 -6.16 -5.82 7.35
C LEU A 70 -5.08 -6.91 7.41
N LYS A 71 -4.18 -6.97 6.42
CA LYS A 71 -3.12 -7.99 6.38
C LYS A 71 -1.91 -7.53 5.57
N PHE A 72 -0.70 -7.83 6.03
CA PHE A 72 0.52 -7.53 5.27
C PHE A 72 0.60 -8.33 3.98
N ALA A 73 1.06 -7.68 2.90
CA ALA A 73 1.20 -8.29 1.59
C ALA A 73 2.29 -9.38 1.56
N GLY A 74 3.39 -9.15 2.28
CA GLY A 74 4.48 -10.11 2.47
C GLY A 74 4.82 -10.30 3.95
N GLU A 75 5.87 -11.06 4.23
CA GLU A 75 6.39 -11.19 5.59
C GLU A 75 7.05 -9.87 6.02
N ARG A 76 6.37 -9.10 6.89
CA ARG A 76 7.07 -8.15 7.76
C ARG A 76 7.47 -8.89 9.01
N ARG A 77 8.77 -9.13 9.20
CA ARG A 77 9.25 -9.84 10.38
C ARG A 77 9.48 -8.91 11.58
N ASP A 78 9.99 -7.68 11.42
CA ASP A 78 10.69 -7.09 12.59
C ASP A 78 10.49 -5.59 12.86
N ARG A 79 9.51 -4.89 12.24
CA ARG A 79 9.26 -3.48 12.55
C ARG A 79 7.84 -3.22 13.06
N PRO A 80 7.67 -2.57 14.22
CA PRO A 80 6.38 -2.02 14.62
C PRO A 80 5.85 -1.13 13.50
N LEU A 81 4.54 -1.20 13.24
CA LEU A 81 3.88 -0.27 12.30
C LEU A 81 4.03 1.19 12.72
N PHE A 82 4.37 1.42 13.98
CA PHE A 82 4.51 2.72 14.60
C PHE A 82 5.82 2.80 15.37
N PRO A 83 6.72 3.69 14.97
CA PRO A 83 7.41 4.56 15.90
C PRO A 83 6.91 5.96 15.57
N PHE A 84 5.71 6.30 16.02
CA PHE A 84 5.45 7.72 16.25
C PHE A 84 6.11 7.99 17.59
N ASP A 85 7.39 8.37 17.55
CA ASP A 85 7.91 9.18 18.65
C ASP A 85 7.08 10.48 18.64
N ASP A 86 6.53 10.82 19.81
CA ASP A 86 5.72 12.03 20.05
C ASP A 86 6.47 13.32 19.66
#